data_AF-A0A959Z0J9-F1
#
_entry.id   AF-A0A959Z0J9-F1
#
_cell.length_a   1.000
_cell.length_b   1.000
_cell.length_c   1.000
_cell.angle_alpha   90.00
_cell.angle_beta   90.00
_cell.angle_gamma   90.00
#
_symmetry.space_group_name_H-M   'P 1'
#
loop_
_entity.id
_entity.type
_entity.pdbx_description
1 polymer ?
#
loop_
_entity_poly.entity_id
_entity_poly.type
_entity_poly.pdbx_seq_one_letter_code
_entity_poly.pdbx_strand_id
1 'polypeptide(L)'
;WELERANDAVARIQYALPIGDLAIQPGLLAIYHLDQDTRLDSAGSRMSVEGSDGLTLNLTIDARYRLNDAWTLELAYGSPMVVRDERPDGLTRSMVLNLALAYRFGAARE
;
A
#
# COMPACT_ATOMS: atom_id res chain seq x y z
N TRP A 1 18.46 20.11 1.20
CA TRP A 1 18.32 18.72 0.73
C TRP A 1 16.97 18.65 0.05
N GLU A 2 16.97 18.64 -1.28
CA GLU A 2 15.75 18.49 -2.08
C GLU A 2 15.85 17.14 -2.78
N LEU A 3 14.83 16.31 -2.59
CA LEU A 3 14.72 14.97 -3.17
C LEU A 3 13.73 15.03 -4.35
N GLU A 4 14.13 14.49 -5.48
CA GLU A 4 13.25 14.27 -6.63
C GLU A 4 13.11 12.77 -6.86
N ARG A 5 11.85 12.32 -6.87
CA ARG A 5 11.53 10.91 -7.01
C ARG A 5 11.35 10.51 -8.46
N ALA A 6 11.81 9.32 -8.82
CA ALA A 6 11.50 8.76 -10.13
C ALA A 6 10.04 8.25 -10.20
N ASN A 7 9.63 7.84 -11.41
CA ASN A 7 8.29 7.33 -11.65
C ASN A 7 8.12 5.90 -11.12
N ASP A 8 6.90 5.57 -10.68
CA ASP A 8 6.52 4.25 -10.18
C ASP A 8 5.61 3.53 -11.18
N ALA A 9 5.89 2.26 -11.45
CA ALA A 9 4.94 1.32 -12.07
C ALA A 9 4.29 0.47 -10.98
N VAL A 10 2.96 0.37 -10.97
CA VAL A 10 2.20 -0.28 -9.90
C VAL A 10 1.32 -1.40 -10.46
N ALA A 11 1.42 -2.58 -9.85
CA ALA A 11 0.56 -3.72 -10.14
C ALA A 11 0.01 -4.31 -8.84
N ARG A 12 -1.29 -4.62 -8.82
CA ARG A 12 -1.96 -5.22 -7.67
C ARG A 12 -2.75 -6.43 -8.13
N ILE A 13 -2.62 -7.52 -7.39
CA ILE A 13 -3.46 -8.71 -7.53
C ILE A 13 -4.08 -9.05 -6.18
N GLN A 14 -5.37 -9.33 -6.16
CA GLN A 14 -6.12 -9.70 -4.96
C GLN A 14 -7.14 -10.76 -5.33
N TYR A 15 -7.41 -11.69 -4.41
CA TYR A 15 -8.42 -12.73 -4.60
C TYR A 15 -9.44 -12.67 -3.47
N ALA A 16 -10.73 -12.51 -3.81
CA ALA A 16 -11.78 -12.39 -2.82
C ALA A 16 -12.35 -13.77 -2.42
N LEU A 17 -12.34 -14.04 -1.12
CA LEU A 17 -12.85 -15.24 -0.48
C LEU A 17 -14.08 -14.89 0.36
N PRO A 18 -15.30 -14.98 -0.19
CA PRO A 18 -16.52 -14.82 0.59
C PRO A 18 -16.78 -16.06 1.46
N ILE A 19 -17.08 -15.84 2.74
CA ILE A 19 -17.34 -16.83 3.79
C ILE A 19 -18.51 -16.32 4.65
N GLY A 20 -19.74 -16.56 4.19
CA GLY A 20 -20.94 -16.01 4.84
C GLY A 20 -20.93 -14.49 4.84
N ASP A 21 -21.00 -13.87 6.03
CA ASP A 21 -20.95 -12.42 6.21
C ASP A 21 -19.54 -11.82 6.21
N LEU A 22 -18.51 -12.68 6.16
CA LEU A 22 -17.11 -12.29 6.09
C LEU A 22 -16.61 -12.41 4.64
N ALA A 23 -15.89 -11.42 4.15
CA ALA A 23 -15.08 -11.52 2.95
C ALA A 23 -13.62 -11.24 3.31
N ILE A 24 -12.70 -12.13 2.93
CA ILE A 24 -11.26 -11.95 3.09
C ILE A 24 -10.63 -11.82 1.71
N GLN A 25 -9.71 -10.88 1.54
CA GLN A 25 -9.05 -10.60 0.27
C GLN A 25 -7.53 -10.54 0.48
N PRO A 26 -6.83 -11.69 0.51
CA PRO A 26 -5.38 -11.69 0.40
C PRO A 26 -4.95 -11.19 -0.98
N GLY A 27 -3.77 -10.58 -1.03
CA GLY A 27 -3.20 -10.09 -2.27
C GLY A 27 -1.76 -9.63 -2.17
N LEU A 28 -1.22 -9.25 -3.31
CA LEU A 28 0.12 -8.73 -3.48
C LEU A 28 0.05 -7.37 -4.19
N LEU A 29 0.86 -6.44 -3.73
CA LEU A 29 1.05 -5.12 -4.33
C LEU A 29 2.52 -4.96 -4.69
N ALA A 30 2.81 -4.97 -5.99
CA ALA A 30 4.11 -4.68 -6.55
C ALA A 30 4.19 -3.20 -6.95
N ILE A 31 5.25 -2.54 -6.48
CA ILE A 31 5.61 -1.17 -6.84
C ILE A 31 7.03 -1.25 -7.38
N TYR A 32 7.21 -1.02 -8.68
CA TYR A 32 8.52 -1.00 -9.31
C TYR A 32 8.94 0.43 -9.61
N HIS A 33 10.01 0.88 -8.95
CA HIS A 33 10.57 2.20 -9.16
C HIS A 33 11.47 2.18 -10.40
N LEU A 34 11.11 2.96 -11.42
CA LEU A 34 11.62 2.80 -12.78
C LEU A 34 13.03 3.34 -13.00
N ASP A 35 13.50 4.23 -12.13
CA ASP A 35 14.82 4.86 -12.19
C ASP A 35 15.24 5.26 -10.78
N GLN A 36 16.47 5.73 -10.59
CA GLN A 36 16.96 6.19 -9.30
C GLN A 36 16.40 7.57 -8.93
N ASP A 37 16.12 7.76 -7.65
CA ASP A 37 15.86 9.07 -7.07
C ASP A 37 17.11 9.97 -7.23
N THR A 38 16.90 11.29 -7.35
CA THR A 38 18.00 12.27 -7.36
C THR A 38 17.89 13.23 -6.18
N ARG A 39 19.04 13.71 -5.69
CA ARG A 39 19.09 14.71 -4.62
C ARG A 39 20.08 15.83 -4.94
N LEU A 40 19.81 17.03 -4.44
CA LEU A 40 20.76 18.14 -4.50
C LEU A 40 21.92 17.93 -3.53
N ASP A 41 23.15 18.13 -4.03
CA ASP A 41 24.36 18.24 -3.22
C ASP A 41 24.54 19.65 -2.63
N SER A 42 25.60 19.84 -1.84
CA SER A 42 25.93 21.15 -1.24
C SER A 42 26.40 22.21 -2.25
N ALA A 43 26.75 21.80 -3.47
CA ALA A 43 27.15 22.67 -4.57
C ALA A 43 26.00 23.00 -5.53
N GLY A 44 24.80 22.43 -5.32
CA GLY A 44 23.60 22.62 -6.15
C GLY A 44 23.51 21.69 -7.36
N SER A 45 24.37 20.67 -7.46
CA SER A 45 24.30 19.63 -8.50
C SER A 45 23.37 18.49 -8.07
N ARG A 46 22.72 17.83 -9.03
CA ARG A 46 21.91 16.62 -8.78
C ARG A 46 22.78 15.38 -8.82
N MET A 47 22.64 14.55 -7.80
CA MET A 47 23.28 13.24 -7.70
C MET A 47 22.23 12.15 -7.56
N SER A 48 22.41 11.05 -8.27
CA SER A 48 21.57 9.85 -8.11
C SER A 48 21.77 9.21 -6.74
N VAL A 49 20.70 8.63 -6.21
CA VAL A 49 20.72 7.82 -4.99
C VAL A 49 20.79 6.36 -5.41
N GLU A 50 21.99 5.79 -5.37
CA GLU A 50 22.22 4.40 -5.78
C GLU A 50 21.38 3.44 -4.94
N GLY A 51 20.77 2.44 -5.57
CA GLY A 51 19.92 1.45 -4.91
C GLY A 51 18.51 1.95 -4.56
N SER A 52 18.14 3.17 -4.99
CA SER A 52 16.78 3.71 -4.84
C SER A 52 15.82 3.25 -5.93
N ASP A 53 16.28 2.58 -6.98
CA ASP A 53 15.42 1.96 -8.00
C ASP A 53 14.99 0.53 -7.62
N GLY A 54 14.07 -0.04 -8.38
CA GLY A 54 13.71 -1.46 -8.28
C GLY A 54 12.41 -1.78 -7.53
N LEU A 55 12.26 -3.05 -7.15
CA LEU A 55 10.98 -3.62 -6.71
C LEU A 55 10.76 -3.47 -5.21
N THR A 56 9.58 -2.97 -4.84
CA THR A 56 8.97 -3.18 -3.54
C THR A 56 7.73 -4.06 -3.69
N LEU A 57 7.71 -5.21 -3.02
CA LEU A 57 6.57 -6.12 -3.02
C LEU A 57 5.94 -6.14 -1.64
N ASN A 58 4.63 -5.89 -1.56
CA ASN A 58 3.88 -5.90 -0.31
C ASN A 58 2.87 -7.04 -0.31
N LEU A 59 2.76 -7.72 0.82
CA LEU A 59 1.61 -8.54 1.17
C LEU A 59 0.47 -7.62 1.60
N THR A 60 -0.75 -7.87 1.13
CA THR A 60 -1.95 -7.17 1.57
C THR A 60 -3.02 -8.16 1.98
N ILE A 61 -3.75 -7.87 3.05
CA ILE A 61 -4.93 -8.62 3.47
C ILE A 61 -6.02 -7.61 3.81
N ASP A 62 -7.11 -7.62 3.06
CA ASP A 62 -8.32 -6.87 3.40
C ASP A 62 -9.38 -7.84 3.94
N ALA A 63 -10.11 -7.48 4.99
CA ALA A 63 -11.23 -8.25 5.50
C ALA A 63 -12.42 -7.33 5.76
N ARG A 64 -13.63 -7.79 5.39
CA ARG A 64 -14.88 -7.07 5.60
C ARG A 64 -15.90 -7.99 6.23
N TYR A 65 -16.41 -7.61 7.39
CA TYR A 65 -17.42 -8.36 8.11
C TYR A 65 -18.71 -7.55 8.20
N ARG A 66 -19.80 -8.06 7.62
CA ARG A 66 -21.11 -7.44 7.67
C ARG A 66 -21.74 -7.69 9.03
N LEU A 67 -21.97 -6.63 9.81
CA LEU A 67 -22.64 -6.71 11.11
C LEU A 67 -24.16 -6.79 10.94
N ASN A 68 -24.68 -6.08 9.94
CA ASN A 68 -26.08 -6.08 9.49
C ASN A 68 -26.16 -5.32 8.14
N ASP A 69 -27.37 -5.05 7.64
CA ASP A 69 -27.55 -4.38 6.35
C ASP A 69 -26.99 -2.95 6.29
N ALA A 70 -26.81 -2.30 7.44
CA ALA A 70 -26.34 -0.92 7.54
C ALA A 70 -24.88 -0.81 7.97
N TRP A 71 -24.32 -1.79 8.68
CA TRP A 71 -23.00 -1.68 9.30
C TRP A 71 -22.03 -2.78 8.83
N THR A 72 -20.80 -2.36 8.52
CA THR A 72 -19.69 -3.26 8.13
C THR A 72 -18.44 -2.89 8.91
N LEU A 73 -17.78 -3.89 9.49
CA LEU A 73 -16.43 -3.76 10.05
C LEU A 73 -15.40 -4.09 8.96
N GLU A 74 -14.42 -3.23 8.76
CA GLU A 74 -13.36 -3.40 7.77
C GLU A 74 -11.99 -3.41 8.44
N LEU A 75 -11.14 -4.35 8.04
CA LEU A 75 -9.76 -4.47 8.48
C LEU A 75 -8.87 -4.49 7.23
N ALA A 76 -7.82 -3.68 7.20
CA ALA A 76 -6.81 -3.73 6.16
C ALA A 76 -5.42 -3.87 6.79
N TYR A 77 -4.66 -4.83 6.29
CA TYR A 77 -3.28 -5.08 6.69
C TYR A 77 -2.37 -5.03 5.46
N GLY A 78 -1.20 -4.41 5.61
CA GLY A 78 -0.17 -4.42 4.57
C GLY A 78 1.23 -4.47 5.17
N SER A 79 2.13 -5.24 4.57
CA SER A 79 3.54 -5.26 4.95
C SER A 79 4.46 -5.56 3.76
N PRO A 80 5.66 -4.95 3.72
CA PRO A 80 6.63 -5.25 2.69
C PRO A 80 7.24 -6.64 2.89
N MET A 81 7.31 -7.42 1.81
CA MET A 81 8.03 -8.70 1.71
C MET A 81 9.39 -8.55 1.03
N VAL A 82 9.47 -7.66 0.04
CA VAL A 82 10.69 -7.30 -0.68
C VAL A 82 10.78 -5.78 -0.73
N VAL A 83 11.98 -5.24 -0.54
CA VAL A 83 12.22 -3.80 -0.50
C VAL A 83 13.49 -3.45 -1.26
N ARG A 84 13.54 -2.21 -1.78
CA ARG A 84 14.74 -1.60 -2.34
C ARG A 84 15.81 -1.37 -1.27
N ASP A 85 17.06 -1.28 -1.70
CA ASP A 85 18.22 -1.09 -0.83
C ASP A 85 18.16 0.27 -0.14
N GLU A 86 17.98 1.33 -0.92
CA GLU A 86 17.86 2.70 -0.45
C GLU A 86 16.45 3.24 -0.66
N ARG A 87 15.89 3.87 0.38
CA ARG A 87 14.53 4.42 0.37
C ARG A 87 14.56 5.79 1.05
N PRO A 88 15.09 6.81 0.35
CA PRO A 88 15.38 8.12 0.93
C PRO A 88 14.11 8.92 1.29
N ASP A 89 12.95 8.49 0.80
CA ASP A 89 11.65 9.11 1.02
C ASP A 89 11.08 8.92 2.43
N GLY A 90 11.60 7.97 3.23
CA GLY A 90 11.08 7.68 4.57
C GLY A 90 9.63 7.17 4.60
N LEU A 91 9.07 6.77 3.46
CA LEU A 91 7.68 6.31 3.34
C LEU A 91 7.51 4.84 3.72
N THR A 92 8.62 4.11 3.87
CA THR A 92 8.58 2.70 4.28
C THR A 92 7.94 2.56 5.66
N ARG A 93 7.00 1.62 5.77
CA ARG A 93 6.46 1.14 7.03
C ARG A 93 6.77 -0.35 7.16
N SER A 94 7.11 -0.82 8.35
CA SER A 94 7.27 -2.25 8.63
C SER A 94 5.94 -3.00 8.54
N MET A 95 4.85 -2.32 8.87
CA MET A 95 3.49 -2.74 8.62
C MET A 95 2.53 -1.54 8.65
N VAL A 96 1.37 -1.71 8.02
CA VAL A 96 0.22 -0.82 8.10
C VAL A 96 -0.98 -1.65 8.52
N LEU A 97 -1.72 -1.19 9.52
CA LEU A 97 -2.96 -1.80 9.98
C LEU A 97 -4.02 -0.70 10.07
N ASN A 98 -5.20 -0.96 9.50
CA ASN A 98 -6.34 -0.05 9.55
C ASN A 98 -7.58 -0.82 9.98
N LEU A 99 -8.36 -0.24 10.89
CA LEU A 99 -9.63 -0.77 11.36
C LEU A 99 -10.68 0.32 11.18
N ALA A 100 -11.74 0.02 10.43
CA ALA A 100 -12.80 0.96 10.11
C ALA A 100 -14.17 0.36 10.38
N LEU A 101 -15.11 1.23 10.75
CA LEU A 101 -16.53 0.90 10.85
C LEU A 101 -17.28 1.74 9.82
N ALA A 102 -17.89 1.08 8.83
CA ALA A 102 -18.61 1.71 7.74
C ALA A 102 -20.12 1.63 7.97
N TYR A 103 -20.82 2.74 7.74
CA TYR A 103 -22.28 2.82 7.75
C TYR A 103 -22.81 3.09 6.34
N ARG A 104 -23.76 2.28 5.87
CA ARG A 104 -24.45 2.43 4.59
C ARG A 104 -25.80 3.12 4.79
N PHE A 105 -25.92 4.34 4.29
CA PHE A 105 -27.20 5.05 4.26
C PHE A 105 -28.22 4.33 3.35
N GLY A 106 -29.47 4.21 3.80
CA GLY A 106 -30.57 3.64 3.00
C GLY A 106 -30.80 2.13 3.14
N ALA A 107 -30.06 1.44 4.01
CA ALA A 107 -30.21 0.00 4.23
C ALA A 107 -31.50 -0.43 4.98
N ALA A 108 -32.28 0.52 5.48
CA ALA A 108 -33.53 0.25 6.20
C ALA A 108 -34.75 0.63 5.35
N ARG A 109 -35.06 -0.17 4.32
CA ARG A 109 -36.39 -0.21 3.69
C ARG A 109 -36.64 -1.59 3.07
N GLU A 110 -37.05 -2.52 3.91
CA GLU A 110 -38.01 -3.58 3.57
C GLU A 110 -39.15 -3.54 4.59
#